data_AF-A0A353EYR6-F1
#
_entry.id   AF-A0A353EYR6-F1
#
_cell.length_a   1.000
_cell.length_b   1.000
_cell.length_c   1.000
_cell.angle_alpha   90.00
_cell.angle_beta   90.00
_cell.angle_gamma   90.00
#
_symmetry.space_group_name_H-M   'P 1'
#
loop_
_entity.id
_entity.type
_entity.pdbx_description
1 polymer ?
#
loop_
_entity_poly.entity_id
_entity_poly.type
_entity_poly.pdbx_seq_one_letter_code
_entity_poly.pdbx_strand_id
1 'polypeptide(L)'
;MKGFIRRLAALAVIPLLLPCLLVACAKNPPALTFSDGAFRSKDGKLAYVEAPDTYYAIRLGDVQAVITRGELGDIPLYSVVGCDDELLADQDLKLYVAEGVALPTLDKLGAVQITLYDYTEERTYHRPMATLKETENVTDLVRLITEGEKISADAVTAEYSVRRELLFLSDPEACFGIMLEYRKFRSDVNGHGTNFVYDRDAQCYIPIGETLEQYFIGDEETETTAE
;
A
#
# COMPACT_ATOMS: atom_id res chain seq x y z
N MET A 1 70.65 12.34 -5.40
CA MET A 1 69.83 11.35 -4.65
C MET A 1 68.44 11.89 -4.31
N LYS A 2 67.55 12.08 -5.31
CA LYS A 2 66.15 12.52 -5.11
C LYS A 2 65.15 11.84 -6.07
N GLY A 3 65.52 10.68 -6.63
CA GLY A 3 64.74 10.03 -7.70
C GLY A 3 64.12 8.68 -7.36
N PHE A 4 64.41 8.09 -6.19
CA PHE A 4 64.12 6.67 -5.95
C PHE A 4 62.99 6.36 -4.95
N ILE A 5 62.50 7.35 -4.19
CA ILE A 5 61.50 7.10 -3.14
C ILE A 5 60.04 7.30 -3.61
N ARG A 6 59.81 7.94 -4.76
CA ARG A 6 58.44 8.21 -5.26
C ARG A 6 57.78 7.07 -6.04
N ARG A 7 58.48 5.95 -6.30
CA ARG A 7 57.92 4.84 -7.11
C ARG A 7 57.37 3.66 -6.31
N LEU A 8 57.52 3.65 -4.99
CA LEU A 8 57.04 2.53 -4.14
C LEU A 8 55.66 2.75 -3.51
N ALA A 9 55.10 3.97 -3.56
CA ALA A 9 53.74 4.23 -3.07
C ALA A 9 52.63 3.90 -4.09
N ALA A 10 52.99 3.65 -5.36
CA ALA A 10 52.02 3.39 -6.42
C ALA A 10 51.61 1.91 -6.56
N LEU A 11 52.27 0.98 -5.84
CA LEU A 11 51.95 -0.46 -5.92
C LEU A 11 51.06 -0.98 -4.78
N ALA A 12 50.76 -0.17 -3.76
CA ALA A 12 49.96 -0.61 -2.61
C ALA A 12 48.48 -0.18 -2.65
N VAL A 13 48.05 0.57 -3.67
CA VAL A 13 46.65 1.06 -3.78
C VAL A 13 45.78 0.16 -4.68
N ILE A 14 46.39 -0.73 -5.46
CA ILE A 14 45.67 -1.58 -6.41
C ILE A 14 44.91 -2.75 -5.75
N PRO A 15 45.32 -3.37 -4.61
CA PRO A 15 44.52 -4.45 -4.02
C PRO A 15 43.38 -3.94 -3.12
N LEU A 16 43.31 -2.64 -2.78
CA LEU A 16 42.24 -2.07 -1.95
C LEU A 16 41.07 -1.49 -2.74
N LEU A 17 41.20 -1.34 -4.06
CA LEU A 17 40.13 -0.87 -4.96
C LEU A 17 39.40 -2.02 -5.67
N LEU A 18 39.95 -3.24 -5.65
CA LEU A 18 39.25 -4.42 -6.17
C LEU A 18 38.02 -4.88 -5.35
N PRO A 19 37.96 -4.72 -4.00
CA PRO A 19 36.76 -5.08 -3.25
C PRO A 19 35.59 -4.11 -3.50
N CYS A 20 35.87 -2.85 -3.84
CA CYS A 20 34.84 -1.86 -4.14
C CYS A 20 34.28 -2.00 -5.57
N LEU A 21 35.01 -2.65 -6.48
CA LEU A 21 34.52 -2.98 -7.81
C LEU A 21 33.63 -4.24 -7.84
N LEU A 22 33.62 -5.05 -6.77
CA LEU A 22 32.69 -6.17 -6.61
C LEU A 22 31.33 -5.76 -6.02
N VAL A 23 31.21 -4.55 -5.45
CA VAL A 23 29.91 -3.95 -5.08
C VAL A 23 29.22 -3.31 -6.29
N ALA A 24 29.93 -3.15 -7.41
CA ALA A 24 29.36 -2.76 -8.70
C ALA A 24 28.94 -3.97 -9.57
N CYS A 25 28.81 -5.17 -8.99
CA CYS A 25 27.94 -6.22 -9.54
C CYS A 25 26.48 -5.95 -9.18
N ALA A 26 26.03 -4.69 -9.28
CA ALA A 26 24.61 -4.38 -9.29
C ALA A 26 24.08 -4.98 -10.60
N LYS A 27 23.39 -6.12 -10.49
CA LYS A 27 22.56 -6.62 -11.58
C LYS A 27 21.70 -5.44 -12.03
N ASN A 28 21.80 -5.03 -13.29
CA ASN A 28 20.81 -4.11 -13.84
C ASN A 28 19.45 -4.78 -13.62
N PRO A 29 18.52 -4.13 -12.91
CA PRO A 29 17.23 -4.74 -12.63
C PRO A 29 16.55 -5.10 -13.95
N PRO A 30 15.91 -6.28 -14.07
CA PRO A 30 15.20 -6.69 -15.26
C PRO A 30 14.19 -5.61 -15.69
N ALA A 31 14.25 -5.25 -16.96
CA ALA A 31 13.26 -4.40 -17.59
C ALA A 31 12.01 -5.24 -17.90
N LEU A 32 10.85 -4.71 -17.50
CA LEU A 32 9.54 -5.26 -17.77
C LEU A 32 8.81 -4.36 -18.76
N THR A 33 8.27 -4.97 -19.81
CA THR A 33 7.48 -4.27 -20.83
C THR A 33 6.07 -4.82 -20.83
N PHE A 34 5.08 -3.97 -21.04
CA PHE A 34 3.68 -4.39 -21.07
C PHE A 34 3.38 -5.19 -22.35
N SER A 35 2.96 -6.44 -22.20
CA SER A 35 2.49 -7.30 -23.28
C SER A 35 1.52 -8.36 -22.75
N ASP A 36 0.47 -8.67 -23.52
CA ASP A 36 -0.51 -9.70 -23.17
C ASP A 36 -1.16 -9.48 -21.79
N GLY A 37 -1.46 -8.22 -21.44
CA GLY A 37 -2.12 -7.85 -20.19
C GLY A 37 -1.22 -7.81 -18.94
N ALA A 38 0.08 -8.07 -19.08
CA ALA A 38 1.02 -8.08 -17.96
C ALA A 38 2.34 -7.37 -18.30
N PHE A 39 3.09 -6.95 -17.28
CA PHE A 39 4.46 -6.48 -17.38
C PHE A 39 5.41 -7.68 -17.36
N ARG A 40 6.08 -7.94 -18.49
CA ARG A 40 6.88 -9.16 -18.69
C ARG A 40 8.34 -8.87 -18.93
N SER A 41 9.20 -9.73 -18.38
CA SER A 41 10.63 -9.73 -18.74
C SER A 41 10.82 -10.29 -20.16
N LYS A 42 11.90 -9.86 -20.81
CA LYS A 42 12.25 -10.32 -22.16
C LYS A 42 12.42 -11.84 -22.28
N ASP A 43 12.88 -12.50 -21.23
CA ASP A 43 13.03 -13.96 -21.19
C ASP A 43 11.76 -14.71 -20.76
N GLY A 44 10.67 -13.97 -20.47
CA GLY A 44 9.36 -14.51 -20.11
C GLY A 44 9.30 -15.14 -18.71
N LYS A 45 10.35 -15.04 -17.90
CA LYS A 45 10.39 -15.64 -16.55
C LYS A 45 9.65 -14.85 -15.51
N LEU A 46 9.54 -13.54 -15.70
CA LEU A 46 8.81 -12.64 -14.81
C LEU A 46 7.61 -12.10 -15.55
N ALA A 47 6.45 -12.13 -14.89
CA ALA A 47 5.20 -11.57 -15.39
C ALA A 47 4.41 -11.05 -14.20
N TYR A 48 4.08 -9.76 -14.21
CA TYR A 48 3.34 -9.10 -13.15
C TYR A 48 2.16 -8.32 -13.71
N VAL A 49 1.03 -8.33 -13.00
CA VAL A 49 -0.17 -7.56 -13.31
C VAL A 49 -0.35 -6.50 -12.22
N GLU A 50 -0.84 -5.31 -12.58
CA GLU A 50 -1.24 -4.32 -11.57
C GLU A 50 -2.33 -4.89 -10.68
N ALA A 51 -2.15 -4.79 -9.36
CA ALA A 51 -3.21 -5.08 -8.40
C ALA A 51 -4.33 -4.05 -8.51
N PRO A 52 -5.56 -4.38 -8.06
CA PRO A 52 -6.60 -3.39 -7.83
C PRO A 52 -6.11 -2.25 -6.92
N ASP A 53 -6.64 -1.04 -7.13
CA ASP A 53 -6.24 0.18 -6.41
C ASP A 53 -6.62 0.19 -4.92
N THR A 54 -7.08 -0.94 -4.38
CA THR A 54 -7.34 -1.13 -2.96
C THR A 54 -6.21 -1.87 -2.26
N TYR A 55 -5.26 -2.49 -2.96
CA TYR A 55 -4.15 -3.22 -2.34
C TYR A 55 -2.85 -2.42 -2.32
N TYR A 56 -2.14 -2.46 -1.19
CA TYR A 56 -0.92 -1.69 -0.98
C TYR A 56 0.17 -2.48 -0.29
N ALA A 57 1.41 -2.26 -0.71
CA ALA A 57 2.58 -2.70 0.04
C ALA A 57 2.68 -1.94 1.36
N ILE A 58 3.04 -2.63 2.44
CA ILE A 58 3.29 -2.00 3.74
C ILE A 58 4.72 -1.47 3.82
N ARG A 59 5.67 -2.18 3.21
CA ARG A 59 7.09 -1.83 3.28
C ARG A 59 7.83 -2.26 2.03
N LEU A 60 8.54 -1.31 1.43
CA LEU A 60 9.40 -1.53 0.27
C LEU A 60 10.79 -2.01 0.72
N GLY A 61 11.37 -2.92 -0.07
CA GLY A 61 12.75 -3.38 0.03
C GLY A 61 13.62 -2.77 -1.08
N ASP A 62 14.49 -3.60 -1.65
CA ASP A 62 15.38 -3.20 -2.73
C ASP A 62 14.67 -3.21 -4.09
N VAL A 63 15.17 -2.41 -5.04
CA VAL A 63 14.71 -2.43 -6.43
C VAL A 63 14.96 -3.80 -7.06
N GLN A 64 13.91 -4.46 -7.54
CA GLN A 64 13.96 -5.77 -8.19
C GLN A 64 13.72 -5.72 -9.69
N ALA A 65 12.97 -4.74 -10.18
CA ALA A 65 12.65 -4.63 -11.60
C ALA A 65 12.40 -3.17 -11.99
N VAL A 66 12.25 -2.92 -13.29
CA VAL A 66 11.88 -1.60 -13.82
C VAL A 66 10.81 -1.80 -14.87
N ILE A 67 9.67 -1.12 -14.75
CA ILE A 67 8.70 -1.03 -15.83
C ILE A 67 9.15 0.07 -16.79
N THR A 68 9.35 -0.28 -18.05
CA THR A 68 9.65 0.70 -19.09
C THR A 68 8.37 1.16 -19.78
N ARG A 69 7.92 2.38 -19.51
CA ARG A 69 6.73 3.00 -20.12
C ARG A 69 7.09 4.03 -21.19
N GLY A 70 7.97 3.69 -22.13
CA GLY A 70 8.28 4.55 -23.27
C GLY A 70 8.62 6.00 -22.86
N GLU A 71 7.84 6.97 -23.35
CA GLU A 71 8.05 8.42 -23.08
C GLU A 71 7.75 8.86 -21.64
N LEU A 72 7.03 8.05 -20.84
CA LEU A 72 6.65 8.37 -19.46
C LEU A 72 7.76 8.08 -18.44
N GLY A 73 8.88 7.53 -18.91
CA GLY A 73 10.02 7.15 -18.08
C GLY A 73 9.91 5.73 -17.52
N ASP A 74 10.98 5.35 -16.84
CA ASP A 74 11.14 4.06 -16.20
C ASP A 74 10.61 4.14 -14.75
N ILE A 75 9.74 3.21 -14.38
CA ILE A 75 9.18 3.11 -13.02
C ILE A 75 9.92 1.98 -12.29
N PRO A 76 10.69 2.27 -11.24
CA PRO A 76 11.32 1.23 -10.43
C PRO A 76 10.26 0.45 -9.65
N LEU A 77 10.41 -0.88 -9.65
CA LEU A 77 9.65 -1.78 -8.81
C LEU A 77 10.56 -2.34 -7.71
N TYR A 78 10.09 -2.23 -6.48
CA TYR A 78 10.75 -2.68 -5.26
C TYR A 78 10.17 -4.01 -4.81
N SER A 79 10.97 -4.85 -4.15
CA SER A 79 10.43 -5.99 -3.42
C SER A 79 9.52 -5.52 -2.29
N VAL A 80 8.53 -6.33 -1.94
CA VAL A 80 7.69 -6.09 -0.76
C VAL A 80 8.25 -6.90 0.40
N VAL A 81 8.64 -6.22 1.48
CA VAL A 81 9.33 -6.89 2.60
C VAL A 81 8.37 -7.85 3.31
N GLY A 82 8.79 -9.11 3.44
CA GLY A 82 7.99 -10.16 4.08
C GLY A 82 7.08 -10.90 3.09
N CYS A 83 7.08 -10.51 1.82
CA CYS A 83 6.55 -11.35 0.74
C CYS A 83 7.72 -12.01 -0.03
N ASP A 84 7.44 -13.16 -0.64
CA ASP A 84 8.31 -13.73 -1.66
C ASP A 84 8.27 -12.89 -2.96
N ASP A 85 8.97 -13.32 -4.01
CA ASP A 85 9.02 -12.65 -5.33
C ASP A 85 7.65 -12.55 -6.06
N GLU A 86 6.56 -12.95 -5.40
CA GLU A 86 5.18 -12.87 -5.87
C GLU A 86 4.63 -11.44 -5.91
N LEU A 87 5.19 -10.52 -5.11
CA LEU A 87 4.71 -9.15 -4.99
C LEU A 87 5.85 -8.16 -5.15
N LEU A 88 5.64 -7.22 -6.09
CA LEU A 88 6.44 -6.02 -6.23
C LEU A 88 5.57 -4.79 -5.96
N ALA A 89 6.19 -3.65 -5.69
CA ALA A 89 5.48 -2.38 -5.59
C ALA A 89 6.28 -1.24 -6.20
N ASP A 90 5.59 -0.21 -6.69
CA ASP A 90 6.26 1.04 -7.03
C ASP A 90 6.46 1.93 -5.79
N GLN A 91 7.03 3.12 -6.01
CA GLN A 91 7.31 4.08 -4.94
C GLN A 91 6.05 4.57 -4.22
N ASP A 92 4.88 4.51 -4.87
CA ASP A 92 3.58 4.95 -4.33
C ASP A 92 2.83 3.79 -3.64
N LEU A 93 3.55 2.70 -3.36
CA LEU A 93 3.08 1.48 -2.71
C LEU A 93 2.03 0.70 -3.53
N LYS A 94 1.83 1.05 -4.80
CA LYS A 94 0.92 0.29 -5.68
C LYS A 94 1.52 -1.09 -5.95
N LEU A 95 0.74 -2.13 -5.70
CA LEU A 95 1.18 -3.51 -5.89
C LEU A 95 1.13 -3.96 -7.35
N TYR A 96 2.11 -4.78 -7.70
CA TYR A 96 2.19 -5.56 -8.92
C TYR A 96 2.34 -7.03 -8.51
N VAL A 97 1.39 -7.85 -8.93
CA VAL A 97 1.22 -9.23 -8.48
C VAL A 97 1.70 -10.17 -9.58
N ALA A 98 2.49 -11.17 -9.21
CA ALA A 98 2.93 -12.18 -10.16
C ALA A 98 1.71 -12.84 -10.83
N GLU A 99 1.79 -13.04 -12.14
CA GLU A 99 0.69 -13.60 -12.92
C GLU A 99 0.25 -14.96 -12.37
N GLY A 100 -1.05 -15.10 -12.08
CA GLY A 100 -1.64 -16.32 -11.50
C GLY A 100 -1.70 -16.33 -9.97
N VAL A 101 -1.07 -15.39 -9.27
CA VAL A 101 -1.24 -15.20 -7.83
C VAL A 101 -2.55 -14.45 -7.58
N ALA A 102 -3.39 -15.02 -6.71
CA ALA A 102 -4.67 -14.43 -6.34
C ALA A 102 -4.54 -13.66 -5.03
N LEU A 103 -4.98 -12.41 -5.02
CA LEU A 103 -5.08 -11.61 -3.81
C LEU A 103 -6.39 -11.95 -3.05
N PRO A 104 -6.37 -12.03 -1.72
CA PRO A 104 -7.56 -12.30 -0.93
C PRO A 104 -8.49 -11.09 -0.93
N THR A 105 -9.79 -11.32 -1.09
CA THR A 105 -10.82 -10.30 -0.84
C THR A 105 -10.86 -9.93 0.65
N LEU A 106 -11.47 -8.79 1.00
CA LEU A 106 -11.50 -8.30 2.39
C LEU A 106 -12.06 -9.32 3.39
N ASP A 107 -13.12 -10.05 3.05
CA ASP A 107 -13.69 -11.14 3.86
C ASP A 107 -12.75 -12.34 4.04
N LYS A 108 -11.80 -12.52 3.12
CA LYS A 108 -10.81 -13.62 3.13
C LYS A 108 -9.43 -13.20 3.61
N LEU A 109 -9.20 -11.89 3.77
CA LEU A 109 -7.93 -11.37 4.27
C LEU A 109 -7.63 -11.87 5.68
N GLY A 110 -8.67 -12.13 6.47
CA GLY A 110 -8.53 -12.46 7.90
C GLY A 110 -7.99 -11.27 8.69
N ALA A 111 -8.54 -10.08 8.43
CA ALA A 111 -8.07 -8.85 9.07
C ALA A 111 -8.14 -8.97 10.59
N VAL A 112 -7.03 -8.65 11.26
CA VAL A 112 -6.91 -8.61 12.73
C VAL A 112 -6.69 -7.19 13.26
N GLN A 113 -6.37 -6.26 12.35
CA GLN A 113 -6.09 -4.87 12.68
C GLN A 113 -6.65 -3.97 11.59
N ILE A 114 -7.24 -2.85 12.01
CA ILE A 114 -7.66 -1.77 11.11
C ILE A 114 -7.04 -0.46 11.61
N THR A 115 -6.25 0.20 10.79
CA THR A 115 -5.69 1.51 11.13
C THR A 115 -6.37 2.61 10.31
N LEU A 116 -6.84 3.64 11.00
CA LEU A 116 -7.36 4.86 10.40
C LEU A 116 -6.22 5.85 10.18
N TYR A 117 -6.12 6.39 8.98
CA TYR A 117 -5.11 7.36 8.58
C TYR A 117 -5.74 8.66 8.07
N ASP A 118 -5.02 9.77 8.27
CA ASP A 118 -5.28 10.98 7.50
C ASP A 118 -5.07 10.71 6.01
N TYR A 119 -6.01 11.17 5.18
CA TYR A 119 -5.88 11.04 3.73
C TYR A 119 -4.76 11.93 3.20
N THR A 120 -3.93 11.38 2.31
CA THR A 120 -2.95 12.12 1.51
C THR A 120 -3.14 11.76 0.04
N GLU A 121 -2.97 12.74 -0.85
CA GLU A 121 -2.94 12.45 -2.30
C GLU A 121 -1.74 11.57 -2.66
N GLU A 122 -0.61 11.81 -1.97
CA GLU A 122 0.61 11.03 -2.06
C GLU A 122 0.53 9.88 -1.05
N ARG A 123 0.28 8.65 -1.52
CA ARG A 123 0.09 7.45 -0.68
C ARG A 123 1.36 6.91 -0.02
N THR A 124 2.42 7.70 -0.02
CA THR A 124 3.72 7.33 0.52
C THR A 124 3.86 7.66 2.00
N TYR A 125 3.01 8.55 2.52
CA TYR A 125 3.02 8.97 3.91
C TYR A 125 1.62 8.98 4.51
N HIS A 126 1.29 7.91 5.25
CA HIS A 126 0.05 7.86 6.01
C HIS A 126 0.34 8.21 7.47
N ARG A 127 -0.33 9.24 8.00
CA ARG A 127 -0.26 9.60 9.43
C ARG A 127 -1.34 8.82 10.19
N PRO A 128 -0.98 7.84 11.05
CA PRO A 128 -1.98 7.06 11.77
C PRO A 128 -2.70 7.95 12.77
N MET A 129 -4.03 7.87 12.76
CA MET A 129 -4.90 8.56 13.70
C MET A 129 -5.26 7.65 14.87
N ALA A 130 -5.66 6.42 14.55
CA ALA A 130 -6.11 5.44 15.53
C ALA A 130 -6.00 4.02 14.94
N THR A 131 -5.93 3.01 15.81
CA THR A 131 -5.85 1.61 15.40
C THR A 131 -6.81 0.78 16.23
N LEU A 132 -7.65 0.01 15.54
CA LEU A 132 -8.60 -0.94 16.09
C LEU A 132 -7.98 -2.34 16.07
N LYS A 133 -8.03 -3.06 17.19
CA LYS A 133 -7.45 -4.42 17.33
C LYS A 133 -8.39 -5.41 18.01
N GLU A 134 -9.50 -4.93 18.55
CA GLU A 134 -10.54 -5.72 19.19
C GLU A 134 -11.18 -6.62 18.14
N THR A 135 -10.97 -7.94 18.26
CA THR A 135 -11.36 -8.92 17.24
C THR A 135 -12.84 -8.82 16.85
N GLU A 136 -13.73 -8.60 17.82
CA GLU A 136 -15.17 -8.45 17.58
C GLU A 136 -15.47 -7.21 16.73
N ASN A 137 -14.87 -6.06 17.05
CA ASN A 137 -15.07 -4.81 16.30
C ASN A 137 -14.46 -4.87 14.90
N VAL A 138 -13.27 -5.47 14.76
CA VAL A 138 -12.64 -5.69 13.45
C VAL A 138 -13.52 -6.60 12.58
N THR A 139 -14.00 -7.71 13.14
CA THR A 139 -14.87 -8.66 12.44
C THR A 139 -16.18 -8.01 12.05
N ASP A 140 -16.80 -7.23 12.93
CA ASP A 140 -18.05 -6.53 12.64
C ASP A 140 -17.88 -5.51 11.52
N LEU A 141 -16.80 -4.70 11.56
CA LEU A 141 -16.55 -3.72 10.50
C LEU A 141 -16.26 -4.39 9.15
N VAL A 142 -15.47 -5.47 9.12
CA VAL A 142 -15.26 -6.26 7.90
C VAL A 142 -16.60 -6.78 7.36
N ARG A 143 -17.44 -7.35 8.22
CA ARG A 143 -18.76 -7.87 7.85
C ARG A 143 -19.68 -6.79 7.31
N LEU A 144 -19.75 -5.63 7.96
CA LEU A 144 -20.53 -4.49 7.50
C LEU A 144 -20.11 -4.03 6.10
N ILE A 145 -18.82 -4.02 5.81
CA ILE A 145 -18.30 -3.60 4.50
C ILE A 145 -18.58 -4.65 3.43
N THR A 146 -18.43 -5.94 3.74
CA THR A 146 -18.50 -7.02 2.76
C THR A 146 -19.94 -7.48 2.48
N GLU A 147 -20.80 -7.48 3.49
CA GLU A 147 -22.20 -7.88 3.41
C GLU A 147 -23.17 -6.70 3.27
N GLY A 148 -22.68 -5.47 3.52
CA GLY A 148 -23.48 -4.25 3.47
C GLY A 148 -24.03 -3.93 2.08
N GLU A 149 -25.07 -3.10 2.07
CA GLU A 149 -25.65 -2.58 0.84
C GLU A 149 -24.62 -1.72 0.09
N LYS A 150 -24.41 -2.02 -1.20
CA LYS A 150 -23.48 -1.28 -2.05
C LYS A 150 -24.24 -0.29 -2.91
N ILE A 151 -23.91 0.98 -2.77
CA ILE A 151 -24.47 2.09 -3.53
C ILE A 151 -23.44 2.51 -4.58
N SER A 152 -23.83 2.54 -5.85
CA SER A 152 -22.94 3.01 -6.93
C SER A 152 -22.47 4.45 -6.67
N ALA A 153 -21.20 4.75 -6.93
CA ALA A 153 -20.65 6.09 -6.79
C ALA A 153 -21.43 7.14 -7.60
N ASP A 154 -21.89 6.77 -8.79
CA ASP A 154 -22.65 7.64 -9.69
C ASP A 154 -24.03 8.02 -9.14
N ALA A 155 -24.55 7.24 -8.17
CA ALA A 155 -25.83 7.53 -7.51
C ALA A 155 -25.68 8.53 -6.33
N VAL A 156 -24.44 8.83 -5.92
CA VAL A 156 -24.14 9.72 -4.80
C VAL A 156 -23.64 11.06 -5.35
N THR A 157 -24.52 12.06 -5.39
CA THR A 157 -24.18 13.40 -5.88
C THR A 157 -23.78 14.37 -4.78
N ALA A 158 -23.90 13.96 -3.51
CA ALA A 158 -23.53 14.80 -2.37
C ALA A 158 -22.00 14.95 -2.30
N GLU A 159 -21.54 16.09 -1.78
CA GLU A 159 -20.12 16.29 -1.49
C GLU A 159 -19.78 15.80 -0.07
N TYR A 160 -18.70 15.03 0.04
CA TYR A 160 -18.17 14.62 1.35
C TYR A 160 -17.43 15.77 2.03
N SER A 161 -17.50 15.85 3.36
CA SER A 161 -16.76 16.78 4.20
C SER A 161 -15.48 16.20 4.79
N VAL A 162 -15.41 14.88 4.95
CA VAL A 162 -14.23 14.18 5.49
C VAL A 162 -13.84 13.07 4.53
N ARG A 163 -12.53 12.93 4.32
CA ARG A 163 -11.91 11.80 3.62
C ARG A 163 -10.74 11.31 4.45
N ARG A 164 -10.72 10.01 4.76
CA ARG A 164 -9.67 9.30 5.51
C ARG A 164 -9.44 7.94 4.87
N GLU A 165 -8.42 7.21 5.31
CA GLU A 165 -8.12 5.87 4.80
C GLU A 165 -8.15 4.84 5.93
N LEU A 166 -8.70 3.66 5.63
CA LEU A 166 -8.79 2.51 6.51
C LEU A 166 -7.92 1.41 5.94
N LEU A 167 -6.83 1.08 6.63
CA LEU A 167 -5.94 -0.01 6.26
C LEU A 167 -6.27 -1.26 7.06
N PHE A 168 -6.72 -2.31 6.39
CA PHE A 168 -7.00 -3.62 6.94
C PHE A 168 -5.77 -4.52 6.76
N LEU A 169 -5.33 -5.14 7.86
CA LEU A 169 -4.15 -6.01 7.90
C LEU A 169 -4.49 -7.35 8.52
N SER A 170 -3.99 -8.43 7.91
CA SER A 170 -4.08 -9.81 8.44
C SER A 170 -3.13 -10.08 9.60
N ASP A 171 -2.06 -9.28 9.71
CA ASP A 171 -1.04 -9.35 10.77
C ASP A 171 -0.36 -7.98 10.90
N PRO A 172 0.12 -7.55 12.08
CA PRO A 172 0.85 -6.28 12.22
C PRO A 172 2.13 -6.18 11.40
N GLU A 173 2.73 -7.30 10.99
CA GLU A 173 3.91 -7.38 10.12
C GLU A 173 3.53 -7.85 8.69
N ALA A 174 2.24 -7.81 8.32
CA ALA A 174 1.78 -8.18 6.99
C ALA A 174 2.52 -7.39 5.91
N CYS A 175 2.84 -8.08 4.82
CA CYS A 175 3.62 -7.49 3.74
C CYS A 175 2.78 -6.58 2.83
N PHE A 176 1.45 -6.83 2.76
CA PHE A 176 0.47 -5.94 2.11
C PHE A 176 -0.81 -5.80 2.96
N GLY A 177 -1.66 -4.84 2.58
CA GLY A 177 -2.99 -4.66 3.16
C GLY A 177 -4.03 -4.23 2.14
N ILE A 178 -5.29 -4.19 2.58
CA ILE A 178 -6.40 -3.59 1.80
C ILE A 178 -6.69 -2.22 2.40
N MET A 179 -6.67 -1.19 1.57
CA MET A 179 -6.95 0.18 1.95
C MET A 179 -8.23 0.67 1.27
N LEU A 180 -9.20 1.05 2.10
CA LEU A 180 -10.47 1.64 1.67
C LEU A 180 -10.56 3.08 2.18
N GLU A 181 -11.44 3.88 1.60
CA GLU A 181 -11.62 5.26 2.06
C GLU A 181 -12.80 5.37 3.02
N TYR A 182 -12.62 6.06 4.14
CA TYR A 182 -13.73 6.55 4.93
C TYR A 182 -14.15 7.93 4.42
N ARG A 183 -15.43 8.07 4.07
CA ARG A 183 -16.02 9.33 3.60
C ARG A 183 -17.22 9.70 4.45
N LYS A 184 -17.19 10.89 5.05
CA LYS A 184 -18.33 11.49 5.78
C LYS A 184 -18.95 12.57 4.92
N PHE A 185 -20.26 12.54 4.75
CA PHE A 185 -21.05 13.55 4.05
C PHE A 185 -21.63 14.55 5.04
N ARG A 186 -21.90 15.76 4.56
CA ARG A 186 -22.49 16.85 5.38
C ARG A 186 -23.95 16.61 5.72
N SER A 187 -24.63 15.78 4.94
CA SER A 187 -26.04 15.47 5.08
C SER A 187 -26.28 14.02 4.71
N ASP A 188 -27.44 13.51 5.13
CA ASP A 188 -27.92 12.19 4.77
C ASP A 188 -27.89 11.96 3.25
N VAL A 189 -27.39 10.79 2.84
CA VAL A 189 -27.32 10.35 1.45
C VAL A 189 -28.39 9.31 1.21
N ASN A 190 -29.49 9.72 0.57
CA ASN A 190 -30.59 8.85 0.14
C ASN A 190 -31.21 7.98 1.25
N GLY A 191 -31.19 8.42 2.52
CA GLY A 191 -31.72 7.68 3.67
C GLY A 191 -30.73 6.70 4.32
N HIS A 192 -29.47 6.68 3.87
CA HIS A 192 -28.44 5.76 4.36
C HIS A 192 -27.49 6.38 5.39
N GLY A 193 -27.77 7.61 5.85
CA GLY A 193 -26.92 8.34 6.80
C GLY A 193 -25.79 9.12 6.13
N THR A 194 -24.77 9.45 6.91
CA THR A 194 -23.67 10.36 6.51
C THR A 194 -22.32 9.67 6.41
N ASN A 195 -22.16 8.45 6.95
CA ASN A 195 -20.87 7.80 7.12
C ASN A 195 -20.77 6.58 6.20
N PHE A 196 -19.74 6.56 5.35
CA PHE A 196 -19.56 5.52 4.35
C PHE A 196 -18.11 5.05 4.27
N VAL A 197 -17.94 3.77 3.95
CA VAL A 197 -16.71 3.27 3.35
C VAL A 197 -16.85 3.35 1.83
N TYR A 198 -15.80 3.76 1.15
CA TYR A 198 -15.74 3.86 -0.30
C TYR A 198 -14.66 2.92 -0.84
N ASP A 199 -15.08 2.01 -1.71
CA ASP A 199 -14.20 1.12 -2.46
C ASP A 199 -13.87 1.78 -3.81
N ARG A 200 -12.60 2.17 -3.97
CA ARG A 200 -12.10 2.83 -5.19
C ARG A 200 -12.13 1.91 -6.41
N ASP A 201 -11.89 0.61 -6.24
CA ASP A 201 -11.84 -0.32 -7.36
C ASP A 201 -13.26 -0.62 -7.85
N ALA A 202 -14.16 -0.93 -6.91
CA ALA A 202 -15.55 -1.22 -7.23
C ALA A 202 -16.42 0.03 -7.50
N GLN A 203 -15.89 1.24 -7.25
CA GLN A 203 -16.60 2.52 -7.36
C GLN A 203 -17.96 2.50 -6.64
N CYS A 204 -17.96 2.04 -5.39
CA CYS A 204 -19.18 1.98 -4.58
C CYS A 204 -18.97 2.46 -3.15
N TYR A 205 -20.06 3.00 -2.59
CA TYR A 205 -20.18 3.40 -1.19
C TYR A 205 -20.93 2.32 -0.42
N ILE A 206 -20.45 2.03 0.80
CA ILE A 206 -21.09 1.13 1.75
C ILE A 206 -21.44 1.93 3.01
N PRO A 207 -22.73 2.07 3.36
CA PRO A 207 -23.15 2.73 4.59
C PRO A 207 -22.65 1.95 5.80
N ILE A 208 -22.04 2.65 6.76
CA ILE A 208 -21.49 2.03 7.98
C ILE A 208 -22.07 2.62 9.28
N GLY A 209 -23.04 3.52 9.16
CA GLY A 209 -23.66 4.18 10.32
C GLY A 209 -22.64 4.88 11.22
N GLU A 210 -22.89 4.92 12.52
CA GLU A 210 -21.96 5.51 13.49
C GLU A 210 -20.84 4.56 13.93
N THR A 211 -20.83 3.31 13.43
CA THR A 211 -19.94 2.24 13.89
C THR A 211 -18.46 2.63 13.84
N LEU A 212 -18.02 3.26 12.75
CA LEU A 212 -16.62 3.67 12.61
C LEU A 212 -16.25 4.78 13.60
N GLU A 213 -17.17 5.73 13.84
CA GLU A 213 -16.94 6.78 14.82
C GLU A 213 -16.88 6.19 16.22
N GLN A 214 -17.79 5.27 16.58
CA GLN A 214 -17.76 4.57 17.87
C GLN A 214 -16.47 3.77 18.10
N TYR A 215 -15.96 3.11 17.06
CA TYR A 215 -14.78 2.24 17.18
C TYR A 215 -13.46 2.99 17.27
N PHE A 216 -13.36 4.18 16.63
CA PHE A 216 -12.11 4.95 16.59
C PHE A 216 -12.15 6.24 17.40
N ILE A 217 -13.34 6.73 17.73
CA ILE A 217 -13.64 8.00 18.40
C ILE A 217 -14.68 7.66 19.49
N GLY A 218 -14.30 6.82 20.45
CA GLY A 218 -15.18 6.50 21.58
C GLY A 218 -15.67 7.79 22.26
N ASP A 219 -16.92 7.78 22.76
CA ASP A 219 -17.54 8.90 23.45
C ASP A 219 -16.56 9.53 24.45
N GLU A 220 -16.26 10.83 24.28
CA GLU A 220 -15.76 11.66 25.38
C GLU A 220 -16.89 11.83 26.42
N GLU A 221 -17.28 10.76 27.13
CA GLU A 221 -18.10 10.89 28.32
C GLU A 221 -17.23 11.33 29.50
N THR A 222 -17.20 12.66 29.68
CA THR A 222 -17.38 13.35 30.96
C THR A 222 -16.67 12.78 32.20
N GLU A 223 -15.49 13.32 32.52
CA GLU A 223 -15.16 13.65 33.91
C GLU A 223 -15.42 15.14 34.15
N THR A 224 -16.71 15.47 34.28
CA THR A 224 -17.17 16.64 35.04
C THR A 224 -16.79 16.48 36.50
N THR A 225 -15.95 17.39 36.98
CA THR A 225 -16.05 18.07 38.29
C THR A 225 -16.37 17.18 39.50
N ALA A 226 -15.33 16.77 40.23
CA ALA A 226 -15.48 16.52 41.66
C ALA A 226 -15.43 17.86 42.41
N GLU A 227 -16.54 18.21 43.07
CA GLU A 227 -16.57 19.14 44.22
C GLU A 227 -15.77 18.57 45.41
#